data_AF-A0A7W8G6D6-F1
#
_entry.id   AF-A0A7W8G6D6-F1
#
_cell.length_a   1.000
_cell.length_b   1.000
_cell.length_c   1.000
_cell.angle_alpha   90.00
_cell.angle_beta   90.00
_cell.angle_gamma   90.00
#
_symmetry.space_group_name_H-M   'P 1'
#
loop_
_entity.id
_entity.type
_entity.pdbx_description
1 polymer ?
#
loop_
_entity_poly.entity_id
_entity_poly.type
_entity_poly.pdbx_seq_one_letter_code
_entity_poly.pdbx_strand_id
1 'polypeptide(L)'
;MPTNQEQRNLIAHMKLIPVQQLIKDKSILLIDDSIVRGTQLRETTDFLYQSGAKEVHVRPACPPIMFGCKYLNFSRSKSEMDLISRRVVKQFEGDNVSMETLAKYCDPDTPEYAKMQEEIRKQLHFTTLRFHRLDDMLDSTGLDHCKLCTYCWNGQE
;
A
#
# COMPACT_ATOMS: atom_id res chain seq x y z
N MET A 1 -12.19 -21.24 -5.79
CA MET A 1 -10.87 -20.71 -6.17
C MET A 1 -9.99 -21.88 -6.61
N PRO A 2 -9.23 -21.79 -7.72
CA PRO A 2 -8.35 -22.88 -8.17
C PRO A 2 -7.41 -23.31 -7.04
N THR A 3 -7.09 -24.60 -6.92
CA THR A 3 -6.19 -25.09 -5.86
C THR A 3 -4.72 -24.92 -6.22
N ASN A 4 -4.39 -24.90 -7.51
CA ASN A 4 -3.04 -24.71 -8.04
C ASN A 4 -2.64 -23.22 -8.06
N GLN A 5 -1.48 -22.90 -7.47
CA GLN A 5 -0.96 -21.54 -7.39
C GLN A 5 -0.57 -20.97 -8.76
N GLU A 6 -0.06 -21.79 -9.69
CA GLU A 6 0.29 -21.36 -11.05
C GLU A 6 -0.95 -20.92 -11.84
N GLN A 7 -2.04 -21.68 -11.72
CA GLN A 7 -3.33 -21.30 -12.35
C GLN A 7 -3.89 -20.01 -11.76
N ARG A 8 -3.71 -19.75 -10.44
CA ARG A 8 -4.13 -18.49 -9.83
C ARG A 8 -3.32 -17.31 -10.39
N ASN A 9 -2.01 -17.47 -10.53
CA ASN A 9 -1.13 -16.44 -11.07
C ASN A 9 -1.49 -16.14 -12.54
N LEU A 10 -1.73 -17.18 -13.35
CA LEU A 10 -2.16 -17.01 -14.74
C LEU A 10 -3.49 -16.26 -14.85
N ILE A 11 -4.50 -16.63 -14.05
CA ILE A 11 -5.79 -15.95 -14.05
C ILE A 11 -5.63 -14.48 -13.59
N ALA A 12 -4.76 -14.20 -12.62
CA ALA A 12 -4.47 -12.84 -12.21
C ALA A 12 -3.85 -12.01 -13.35
N HIS A 13 -2.89 -12.57 -14.09
CA HIS A 13 -2.33 -11.93 -15.28
C HIS A 13 -3.37 -11.66 -16.37
N MET A 14 -4.31 -12.59 -16.58
CA MET A 14 -5.36 -12.42 -17.59
C MET A 14 -6.34 -11.28 -17.27
N LYS A 15 -6.40 -10.80 -16.02
CA LYS A 15 -7.28 -9.68 -15.64
C LYS A 15 -6.78 -8.32 -16.15
N LEU A 16 -5.49 -8.20 -16.43
CA LEU A 16 -4.85 -6.94 -16.81
C LEU A 16 -4.31 -7.06 -18.24
N ILE A 17 -5.01 -6.46 -19.19
CA ILE A 17 -4.61 -6.45 -20.60
C ILE A 17 -3.87 -5.14 -20.87
N PRO A 18 -2.57 -5.17 -21.20
CA PRO A 18 -1.80 -3.96 -21.47
C PRO A 18 -2.19 -3.37 -22.82
N VAL A 19 -2.39 -2.06 -22.87
CA VAL A 19 -2.52 -1.33 -24.13
C VAL A 19 -1.16 -0.72 -24.45
N GLN A 20 -0.34 -1.45 -25.22
CA GLN A 20 1.07 -1.11 -25.47
C GLN A 20 1.29 0.34 -25.90
N GLN A 21 0.40 0.88 -26.72
CA GLN A 21 0.45 2.27 -27.22
C GLN A 21 0.31 3.33 -26.12
N LEU A 22 -0.36 3.00 -25.01
CA LEU A 22 -0.54 3.88 -23.86
C LEU A 22 0.59 3.76 -22.82
N ILE A 23 1.41 2.70 -22.92
CA ILE A 23 2.43 2.37 -21.91
C ILE A 23 3.84 2.71 -22.39
N LYS A 24 4.18 2.32 -23.62
CA LYS A 24 5.55 2.40 -24.13
C LYS A 24 6.10 3.83 -24.09
N ASP A 25 7.28 3.98 -23.48
CA ASP A 25 8.03 5.23 -23.29
C ASP A 25 7.27 6.31 -22.50
N LYS A 26 6.19 5.95 -21.77
CA LYS A 26 5.39 6.88 -20.96
C LYS A 26 5.73 6.81 -19.47
N SER A 27 5.62 7.95 -18.79
CA SER A 27 5.58 8.01 -17.32
C SER A 27 4.13 7.81 -16.87
N ILE A 28 3.89 6.74 -16.10
CA ILE A 28 2.55 6.29 -15.70
C ILE A 28 2.26 6.69 -14.26
N LEU A 29 1.08 7.27 -14.03
CA LEU A 29 0.51 7.44 -12.69
C LEU A 29 -0.46 6.28 -12.43
N LEU A 30 -0.08 5.36 -11.55
CA LEU A 30 -0.91 4.23 -11.14
C LEU A 30 -1.59 4.58 -9.82
N ILE A 31 -2.93 4.66 -9.86
CA ILE A 31 -3.77 4.88 -8.68
C ILE A 31 -4.39 3.53 -8.31
N ASP A 32 -4.29 3.16 -7.04
CA ASP A 32 -4.92 1.95 -6.50
C ASP A 32 -5.64 2.29 -5.20
N ASP A 33 -6.52 1.42 -4.72
CA ASP A 33 -7.28 1.67 -3.49
C ASP A 33 -6.37 1.73 -2.26
N SER A 34 -5.42 0.80 -2.16
CA SER A 34 -4.65 0.53 -0.96
C SER A 34 -3.39 -0.30 -1.25
N ILE A 35 -2.47 -0.33 -0.28
CA ILE A 35 -1.35 -1.30 -0.29
C ILE A 35 -1.42 -2.12 1.00
N VAL A 36 -1.88 -3.37 0.89
CA VAL A 36 -1.89 -4.32 2.01
C VAL A 36 -0.54 -5.05 2.10
N ARG A 37 -0.32 -6.05 1.23
CA ARG A 37 0.93 -6.84 1.22
C ARG A 37 1.97 -6.31 0.24
N GLY A 38 1.52 -5.61 -0.81
CA GLY A 38 2.33 -5.07 -1.89
C GLY A 38 2.60 -6.02 -3.07
N THR A 39 2.31 -7.33 -2.95
CA THR A 39 2.69 -8.32 -3.98
C THR A 39 2.04 -8.06 -5.34
N GLN A 40 0.72 -7.86 -5.38
CA GLN A 40 0.00 -7.62 -6.63
C GLN A 40 0.43 -6.29 -7.29
N LEU A 41 0.66 -5.25 -6.49
CA LEU A 41 1.04 -3.94 -7.01
C LEU A 41 2.48 -3.93 -7.55
N ARG A 42 3.38 -4.72 -6.93
CA ARG A 42 4.72 -4.99 -7.46
C ARG A 42 4.65 -5.71 -8.80
N GLU A 43 3.90 -6.81 -8.87
CA GLU A 43 3.72 -7.56 -10.13
C GLU A 43 3.14 -6.68 -11.25
N THR A 44 2.17 -5.84 -10.91
CA THR A 44 1.58 -4.87 -11.85
C THR A 44 2.60 -3.84 -12.32
N THR A 45 3.43 -3.32 -11.42
CA THR A 45 4.46 -2.34 -11.74
C THR A 45 5.58 -2.95 -12.60
N ASP A 46 6.06 -4.15 -12.23
CA ASP A 46 7.04 -4.90 -13.02
C ASP A 46 6.50 -5.19 -14.43
N PHE A 47 5.21 -5.53 -14.54
CA PHE A 47 4.55 -5.74 -15.82
C PHE A 47 4.47 -4.46 -16.68
N LEU A 48 4.21 -3.30 -16.07
CA LEU A 48 4.22 -2.01 -16.76
C LEU A 48 5.63 -1.68 -17.30
N TYR A 49 6.68 -1.91 -16.51
CA TYR A 49 8.06 -1.74 -16.98
C TYR A 49 8.43 -2.72 -18.09
N GLN A 50 8.04 -3.99 -17.98
CA GLN A 50 8.23 -4.98 -19.06
C GLN A 50 7.49 -4.59 -20.34
N SER A 51 6.36 -3.89 -20.20
CA SER A 51 5.60 -3.32 -21.31
C SER A 51 6.20 -2.01 -21.84
N GLY A 52 7.35 -1.56 -21.32
CA GLY A 52 8.09 -0.41 -21.79
C GLY A 52 7.72 0.92 -21.13
N ALA A 53 7.08 0.92 -19.96
CA ALA A 53 6.89 2.15 -19.19
C ALA A 53 8.25 2.77 -18.82
N LYS A 54 8.36 4.09 -18.94
CA LYS A 54 9.56 4.85 -18.54
C LYS A 54 9.64 4.99 -17.03
N GLU A 55 8.52 5.34 -16.41
CA GLU A 55 8.39 5.58 -14.97
C GLU A 55 7.02 5.07 -14.50
N VAL A 56 6.93 4.60 -13.27
CA VAL A 56 5.67 4.20 -12.62
C VAL A 56 5.57 4.89 -11.26
N HIS A 57 4.69 5.87 -11.17
CA HIS A 57 4.40 6.65 -9.97
C HIS A 57 3.13 6.11 -9.33
N VAL A 58 3.20 5.65 -8.09
CA VAL A 58 2.09 4.98 -7.41
C VAL A 58 1.43 5.91 -6.40
N ARG A 59 0.08 5.96 -6.41
CA ARG A 59 -0.75 6.77 -5.51
C ARG A 59 -1.89 5.93 -4.93
N PRO A 60 -1.69 5.28 -3.77
CA PRO A 60 -2.78 4.64 -3.05
C PRO A 60 -3.78 5.68 -2.57
N ALA A 61 -5.07 5.40 -2.73
CA ALA A 61 -6.17 6.28 -2.34
C ALA A 61 -6.46 6.29 -0.83
N CYS A 62 -5.64 5.59 -0.04
CA CYS A 62 -5.70 5.59 1.43
C CYS A 62 -4.32 5.83 2.06
N PRO A 63 -4.26 6.17 3.36
CA PRO A 63 -3.02 6.14 4.14
C PRO A 63 -2.42 4.73 4.23
N PRO A 64 -1.16 4.58 4.63
CA PRO A 64 -0.57 3.27 4.90
C PRO A 64 -1.42 2.49 5.91
N ILE A 65 -1.78 1.24 5.58
CA ILE A 65 -2.49 0.37 6.51
C ILE A 65 -1.49 -0.13 7.53
N MET A 66 -1.62 0.29 8.78
CA MET A 66 -0.69 0.00 9.88
C MET A 66 -1.25 -1.03 10.85
N PHE A 67 -2.56 -1.22 10.88
CA PHE A 67 -3.22 -2.12 11.83
C PHE A 67 -4.25 -3.00 11.12
N GLY A 68 -4.36 -4.24 11.55
CA GLY A 68 -5.42 -5.16 11.19
C GLY A 68 -6.76 -4.67 11.74
N CYS A 69 -7.79 -4.65 10.89
CA CYS A 69 -9.10 -4.19 11.32
C CYS A 69 -9.70 -5.11 12.40
N LYS A 70 -10.23 -4.51 13.48
CA LYS A 70 -10.92 -5.22 14.56
C LYS A 70 -12.32 -5.71 14.18
N TYR A 71 -12.98 -5.02 13.26
CA TYR A 71 -14.40 -5.24 12.94
C TYR A 71 -14.60 -6.10 11.69
N LEU A 72 -13.65 -6.07 10.76
CA LEU A 72 -13.78 -6.69 9.44
C LEU A 72 -12.53 -7.45 9.08
N ASN A 73 -12.69 -8.68 8.59
CA ASN A 73 -11.60 -9.45 8.01
C ASN A 73 -11.37 -9.02 6.55
N PHE A 74 -10.83 -7.81 6.34
CA PHE A 74 -10.49 -7.29 5.00
C PHE A 74 -9.39 -8.11 4.30
N SER A 75 -8.58 -8.80 5.09
CA SER A 75 -7.50 -9.64 4.64
C SER A 75 -7.62 -10.98 5.34
N ARG A 76 -7.30 -12.08 4.63
CA ARG A 76 -6.99 -13.36 5.31
C ARG A 76 -5.72 -13.27 6.18
N SER A 77 -5.17 -12.07 6.34
CA SER A 77 -4.09 -11.79 7.24
C SER A 77 -4.48 -12.17 8.65
N LYS A 78 -3.72 -13.13 9.17
CA LYS A 78 -3.79 -13.54 10.57
C LYS A 78 -2.80 -12.74 11.43
N SER A 79 -2.00 -11.85 10.81
CA SER A 79 -0.88 -11.17 11.47
C SER A 79 -0.65 -9.80 10.87
N GLU A 80 -0.40 -8.81 11.72
CA GLU A 80 0.07 -7.48 11.32
C GLU A 80 1.29 -7.55 10.38
N MET A 81 2.10 -8.60 10.49
CA MET A 81 3.28 -8.81 9.66
C MET A 81 2.98 -9.15 8.19
N ASP A 82 1.72 -9.36 7.81
CA ASP A 82 1.35 -9.41 6.40
C ASP A 82 1.35 -8.02 5.76
N LEU A 83 1.13 -6.96 6.55
CA LEU A 83 1.09 -5.58 6.07
C LEU A 83 2.51 -5.12 5.73
N ILE A 84 2.70 -4.59 4.52
CA ILE A 84 4.03 -4.17 4.08
C ILE A 84 4.63 -3.07 4.95
N SER A 85 3.81 -2.12 5.37
CA SER A 85 4.17 -1.05 6.31
C SER A 85 4.77 -1.64 7.59
N ARG A 86 4.11 -2.63 8.21
CA ARG A 86 4.56 -3.30 9.43
C ARG A 86 5.84 -4.10 9.23
N ARG A 87 6.00 -4.76 8.09
CA ARG A 87 7.27 -5.42 7.75
C ARG A 87 8.42 -4.43 7.66
N VAL A 88 8.19 -3.29 7.01
CA VAL A 88 9.19 -2.22 6.87
C VAL A 88 9.52 -1.60 8.22
N VAL A 89 8.53 -1.30 9.05
CA VAL A 89 8.77 -0.79 10.41
C VAL A 89 9.60 -1.80 11.22
N LYS A 90 9.28 -3.10 11.16
CA LYS A 90 10.08 -4.15 11.82
C LYS A 90 11.53 -4.19 11.31
N GLN A 91 11.79 -3.91 10.04
CA GLN A 91 13.16 -3.86 9.51
C GLN A 91 13.98 -2.74 10.15
N PHE A 92 13.34 -1.63 10.54
CA PHE A 92 14.02 -0.49 11.14
C PHE A 92 14.07 -0.54 12.67
N GLU A 93 12.99 -0.96 13.31
CA GLU A 93 12.81 -0.89 14.76
C GLU A 93 12.99 -2.25 15.46
N GLY A 94 13.02 -3.36 14.70
CA GLY A 94 13.06 -4.71 15.25
C GLY A 94 11.70 -5.21 15.73
N ASP A 95 11.72 -6.15 16.68
CA ASP A 95 10.53 -6.73 17.30
C ASP A 95 10.01 -5.89 18.47
N ASN A 96 8.72 -6.05 18.82
CA ASN A 96 8.07 -5.40 19.97
C ASN A 96 8.07 -3.86 19.93
N VAL A 97 7.80 -3.28 18.76
CA VAL A 97 7.69 -1.82 18.56
C VAL A 97 6.54 -1.25 19.39
N SER A 98 6.83 -0.21 20.18
CA SER A 98 5.85 0.47 21.04
C SER A 98 4.81 1.25 20.22
N MET A 99 3.62 1.47 20.78
CA MET A 99 2.58 2.29 20.13
C MET A 99 3.03 3.73 19.86
N GLU A 100 3.89 4.29 20.72
CA GLU A 100 4.45 5.63 20.53
C GLU A 100 5.34 5.70 19.27
N THR A 101 6.23 4.71 19.09
CA THR A 101 7.05 4.63 17.88
C THR A 101 6.17 4.41 16.64
N LEU A 102 5.13 3.59 16.74
CA LEU A 102 4.21 3.34 15.64
C LEU A 102 3.41 4.58 15.23
N ALA A 103 3.02 5.42 16.19
CA ALA A 103 2.33 6.67 15.89
C ALA A 103 3.15 7.58 14.97
N LYS A 104 4.49 7.60 15.13
CA LYS A 104 5.39 8.33 14.23
C LYS A 104 5.27 7.82 12.80
N TYR A 105 5.29 6.50 12.60
CA TYR A 105 5.08 5.89 11.29
C TYR A 105 3.67 6.07 10.69
N CYS A 106 2.69 6.53 11.47
CA CYS A 106 1.34 6.85 10.99
C CYS A 106 1.18 8.34 10.62
N ASP A 107 2.10 9.20 11.07
CA ASP A 107 2.05 10.64 10.86
C ASP A 107 2.85 11.04 9.60
N PRO A 108 2.19 11.54 8.54
CA PRO A 108 2.82 11.86 7.27
C PRO A 108 3.89 12.95 7.34
N ASP A 109 3.93 13.72 8.43
CA ASP A 109 4.84 14.85 8.61
C ASP A 109 6.12 14.45 9.37
N THR A 110 6.28 13.17 9.73
CA THR A 110 7.47 12.66 10.42
C THR A 110 8.55 12.09 9.49
N PRO A 111 9.82 12.17 9.90
CA PRO A 111 10.92 11.47 9.21
C PRO A 111 10.74 9.95 9.14
N GLU A 112 10.16 9.33 10.17
CA GLU A 112 9.89 7.89 10.24
C GLU A 112 8.91 7.45 9.14
N TYR A 113 7.82 8.20 8.95
CA TYR A 113 6.88 7.97 7.87
C TYR A 113 7.56 8.10 6.50
N ALA A 114 8.32 9.17 6.28
CA ALA A 114 9.04 9.39 5.02
C ALA A 114 10.02 8.24 4.72
N LYS A 115 10.73 7.76 5.75
CA LYS A 115 11.66 6.63 5.65
C LYS A 115 10.92 5.33 5.32
N MET A 116 9.79 5.05 5.97
CA MET A 116 8.94 3.89 5.64
C MET A 116 8.43 3.95 4.21
N GLN A 117 7.87 5.09 3.78
CA GLN A 117 7.37 5.27 2.42
C GLN A 117 8.47 5.03 1.37
N GLU A 118 9.67 5.57 1.61
CA GLU A 118 10.79 5.40 0.69
C GLU A 118 11.26 3.94 0.61
N GLU A 119 11.23 3.21 1.72
CA GLU A 119 11.58 1.79 1.72
C GLU A 119 10.53 0.94 1.02
N ILE A 120 9.24 1.21 1.23
CA ILE A 120 8.14 0.56 0.48
C ILE A 120 8.31 0.83 -1.03
N ARG A 121 8.60 2.07 -1.41
CA ARG A 121 8.84 2.47 -2.81
C ARG A 121 9.94 1.62 -3.45
N LYS A 122 11.07 1.44 -2.73
CA LYS A 122 12.19 0.62 -3.20
C LYS A 122 11.81 -0.85 -3.33
N GLN A 123 11.22 -1.44 -2.29
CA GLN A 123 10.87 -2.87 -2.26
C GLN A 123 9.87 -3.26 -3.35
N LEU A 124 9.00 -2.34 -3.74
CA LEU A 124 7.98 -2.58 -4.78
C LEU A 124 8.36 -2.02 -6.16
N HIS A 125 9.58 -1.52 -6.33
CA HIS A 125 10.14 -1.01 -7.59
C HIS A 125 9.42 0.22 -8.17
N PHE A 126 8.81 1.06 -7.35
CA PHE A 126 8.11 2.25 -7.85
C PHE A 126 9.10 3.38 -8.15
N THR A 127 8.82 4.19 -9.18
CA THR A 127 9.58 5.45 -9.41
C THR A 127 9.32 6.44 -8.28
N THR A 128 8.05 6.65 -7.91
CA THR A 128 7.67 7.43 -6.72
C THR A 128 6.48 6.79 -6.04
N LEU A 129 6.38 6.94 -4.73
CA LEU A 129 5.22 6.53 -3.93
C LEU A 129 4.76 7.74 -3.10
N ARG A 130 3.45 7.99 -3.10
CA ARG A 130 2.82 8.87 -2.11
C ARG A 130 1.47 8.30 -1.74
N PHE A 131 1.25 8.05 -0.46
CA PHE A 131 -0.07 7.69 0.06
C PHE A 131 -0.96 8.93 0.17
N HIS A 132 -2.27 8.71 0.15
CA HIS A 132 -3.22 9.74 0.54
C HIS A 132 -3.10 10.03 2.05
N ARG A 133 -3.28 11.28 2.47
CA ARG A 133 -3.20 11.64 3.89
C ARG A 133 -4.51 11.31 4.60
N LEU A 134 -4.43 11.02 5.90
CA LEU A 134 -5.59 10.66 6.69
C LEU A 134 -6.52 11.86 6.91
N ASP A 135 -5.97 13.03 7.20
CA ASP A 135 -6.71 14.29 7.35
C ASP A 135 -7.51 14.62 6.07
N ASP A 136 -6.85 14.66 4.92
CA ASP A 136 -7.49 14.91 3.62
C ASP A 136 -8.63 13.91 3.34
N MET A 137 -8.39 12.63 3.63
CA MET A 137 -9.37 11.57 3.40
C MET A 137 -10.58 11.72 4.33
N LEU A 138 -10.38 12.04 5.61
CA LEU A 138 -11.47 12.27 6.55
C LEU A 138 -12.31 13.48 6.15
N ASP A 139 -11.66 14.59 5.79
CA ASP A 139 -12.33 15.81 5.34
C ASP A 139 -13.17 15.56 4.07
N SER A 140 -12.69 14.71 3.16
CA SER A 140 -13.41 14.35 1.94
C SER A 140 -14.74 13.62 2.16
N THR A 141 -14.95 13.02 3.34
CA THR A 141 -16.19 12.29 3.64
C THR A 141 -17.37 13.21 3.94
N GLY A 142 -17.11 14.46 4.34
CA GLY A 142 -18.12 15.38 4.86
C GLY A 142 -18.73 14.97 6.21
N LEU A 143 -18.12 14.01 6.91
CA LEU A 143 -18.55 13.54 8.23
C LEU A 143 -17.60 14.05 9.32
N ASP A 144 -18.14 14.24 10.53
CA ASP A 144 -17.30 14.54 11.69
C ASP A 144 -16.29 13.40 11.91
N HIS A 145 -15.02 13.73 12.15
CA HIS A 145 -13.96 12.73 12.30
C HIS A 145 -14.25 11.73 13.42
N CYS A 146 -14.92 12.14 14.49
CA CYS A 146 -15.31 11.27 15.61
C CYS A 146 -16.39 10.22 15.26
N LYS A 147 -16.97 10.29 14.05
CA LYS A 147 -17.92 9.29 13.53
C LYS A 147 -17.24 8.25 12.63
N LEU A 148 -15.92 8.35 12.45
CA LEU A 148 -15.15 7.53 11.53
C LEU A 148 -14.10 6.74 12.30
N CYS A 149 -14.17 5.42 12.19
CA CYS A 149 -13.11 4.56 12.70
C CYS A 149 -11.87 4.67 11.79
N THR A 150 -10.73 5.04 12.37
CA THR A 150 -9.46 5.17 11.66
C THR A 150 -8.44 4.10 12.06
N TYR A 151 -8.89 3.08 12.78
CA TYR A 151 -8.04 2.10 13.46
C TYR A 151 -7.00 1.49 12.52
N CYS A 152 -7.38 1.13 11.30
CA CYS A 152 -6.49 0.52 10.31
C CYS A 152 -5.27 1.39 9.95
N TRP A 153 -5.35 2.71 10.11
CA TRP A 153 -4.30 3.66 9.72
C TRP A 153 -3.53 4.21 10.90
N ASN A 154 -4.19 4.54 12.01
CA ASN A 154 -3.59 5.22 13.16
C ASN A 154 -3.86 4.55 14.52
N GLY A 155 -4.60 3.44 14.56
CA GLY A 155 -4.94 2.72 15.78
C GLY A 155 -6.01 3.37 16.66
N GLN A 156 -6.70 4.40 16.19
CA GLN A 156 -7.79 5.09 16.91
C GLN A 156 -9.17 4.52 16.54
N GLU A 157 -10.05 4.41 17.53
CA GLU A 157 -11.46 3.99 17.38
C GLU A 157 -12.42 5.18 17.37
#